data_AF-A0A535CNT7-F1
#
_entry.id   AF-A0A535CNT7-F1
#
_cell.length_a   1.000
_cell.length_b   1.000
_cell.length_c   1.000
_cell.angle_alpha   90.00
_cell.angle_beta   90.00
_cell.angle_gamma   90.00
#
_symmetry.space_group_name_H-M   'P 1'
#
loop_
_entity.id
_entity.type
_entity.pdbx_description
1 polymer ?
#
loop_
_entity_poly.entity_id
_entity_poly.type
_entity_poly.pdbx_seq_one_letter_code
_entity_poly.pdbx_strand_id
1 'polypeptide(L)'
;DRIIAVSEFIRRVLTECGAAPDRISVVKNGMDPAPWQQLGKNRIRDELCVPGDAFLVAAAGRLASEKGFDILVRAIGLTRQSGVPVHCAIAGSGDEMEKLKELSTQLGLTDVVHLIGFRNDVPALFAAADAVVVPSTAESFGYVPVEAMASGRAVIGSRVGGIPEVITPDVGCLIQPGDAEGIAAAIEDLALHPDKKNAMGRSGPGRAAQFSLGAMVSNVEAVFNELLGASRKSRNRLVQNEGPG
;
A
#
# COMPACT_ATOMS: atom_id res chain seq x y z
N ASP A 1 -14.18 27.48 -2.15
CA ASP A 1 -14.18 26.00 -2.13
C ASP A 1 -12.76 25.46 -2.29
N ARG A 2 -12.48 24.29 -1.72
CA ARG A 2 -11.19 23.57 -1.79
C ARG A 2 -11.39 22.19 -2.41
N ILE A 3 -10.33 21.65 -3.03
CA ILE A 3 -10.24 20.26 -3.49
C ILE A 3 -9.29 19.53 -2.53
N ILE A 4 -9.70 18.38 -2.00
CA ILE A 4 -8.84 17.54 -1.16
C ILE A 4 -8.21 16.46 -2.04
N ALA A 5 -6.87 16.43 -2.05
CA ALA A 5 -6.08 15.39 -2.71
C ALA A 5 -5.53 14.41 -1.66
N VAL A 6 -5.58 13.10 -1.95
CA VAL A 6 -5.13 12.05 -1.02
C VAL A 6 -3.62 11.84 -0.97
N SER A 7 -2.88 12.49 -1.87
CA SER A 7 -1.42 12.41 -2.00
C SER A 7 -0.88 13.63 -2.76
N GLU A 8 0.42 13.89 -2.64
CA GLU A 8 1.08 14.91 -3.49
C GLU A 8 1.06 14.51 -4.97
N PHE A 9 1.10 13.22 -5.27
CA PHE A 9 0.86 12.71 -6.61
C PHE A 9 -0.48 13.19 -7.18
N ILE A 10 -1.59 13.02 -6.45
CA ILE A 10 -2.91 13.46 -6.93
C ILE A 10 -2.98 14.98 -7.01
N ARG A 11 -2.32 15.72 -6.11
CA ARG A 11 -2.21 17.19 -6.24
C ARG A 11 -1.56 17.60 -7.56
N ARG A 12 -0.47 16.94 -7.97
CA ARG A 12 0.20 17.20 -9.25
C ARG A 12 -0.72 16.89 -10.43
N VAL A 13 -1.35 15.71 -10.44
CA VAL A 13 -2.30 15.31 -11.50
C VAL A 13 -3.44 16.32 -11.63
N LEU A 14 -4.06 16.74 -10.53
CA LEU A 14 -5.13 17.74 -10.56
C LEU A 14 -4.65 19.09 -11.09
N THR A 15 -3.43 19.49 -10.72
CA THR A 15 -2.82 20.73 -11.22
C THR A 15 -2.59 20.66 -12.73
N GLU A 16 -2.08 19.53 -13.22
CA GLU A 16 -1.89 19.27 -14.66
C GLU A 16 -3.22 19.25 -15.43
N CYS A 17 -4.30 18.80 -14.80
CA CYS A 17 -5.66 18.89 -15.34
C CYS A 17 -6.29 20.30 -15.24
N GLY A 18 -5.55 21.30 -14.75
CA GLY A 18 -5.97 22.71 -14.72
C GLY A 18 -6.60 23.18 -13.40
N ALA A 19 -6.57 22.38 -12.34
CA ALA A 19 -6.98 22.86 -11.01
C ALA A 19 -5.95 23.85 -10.45
N ALA A 20 -6.43 24.96 -9.90
CA ALA A 20 -5.55 25.98 -9.33
C ALA A 20 -4.80 25.42 -8.09
N PRO A 21 -3.44 25.50 -8.03
CA PRO A 21 -2.65 24.88 -6.96
C PRO A 21 -3.00 25.39 -5.55
N ASP A 22 -3.43 26.64 -5.46
CA ASP A 22 -3.88 27.32 -4.25
C ASP A 22 -5.31 26.93 -3.85
N ARG A 23 -6.00 26.07 -4.60
CA ARG A 23 -7.29 25.48 -4.24
C ARG A 23 -7.19 24.02 -3.83
N ILE A 24 -6.02 23.40 -3.96
CA ILE A 24 -5.79 21.99 -3.62
C ILE A 24 -5.11 21.91 -2.24
N SER A 25 -5.68 21.11 -1.35
CA SER A 25 -5.09 20.78 -0.05
C SER A 25 -4.85 19.28 0.02
N VAL A 26 -3.64 18.87 0.41
CA VAL A 26 -3.30 17.45 0.51
C VAL A 26 -3.64 16.97 1.91
N VAL A 27 -4.56 16.00 1.97
CA VAL A 27 -4.89 15.28 3.20
C VAL A 27 -4.71 13.80 2.91
N LYS A 28 -3.62 13.25 3.43
CA LYS A 28 -3.31 11.83 3.25
C LYS A 28 -4.38 10.98 3.93
N ASN A 29 -4.73 9.88 3.28
CA ASN A 29 -5.68 8.94 3.81
C ASN A 29 -5.20 8.36 5.14
N GLY A 30 -6.16 8.11 6.03
CA GLY A 30 -5.92 7.53 7.35
C GLY A 30 -6.65 6.20 7.52
N MET A 31 -6.10 5.33 8.35
CA MET A 31 -6.70 4.04 8.72
C MET A 31 -6.57 3.76 10.22
N ASP A 32 -7.38 2.84 10.74
CA ASP A 32 -7.29 2.36 12.13
C ASP A 32 -6.28 1.21 12.25
N PRO A 33 -5.14 1.40 12.93
CA PRO A 33 -4.10 0.37 13.03
C PRO A 33 -4.48 -0.83 13.91
N ALA A 34 -5.52 -0.73 14.74
CA ALA A 34 -5.82 -1.76 15.74
C ALA A 34 -5.98 -3.19 15.17
N PRO A 35 -6.72 -3.41 14.05
CA PRO A 35 -6.86 -4.75 13.47
C PRO A 35 -5.54 -5.37 12.99
N TRP A 36 -4.55 -4.53 12.66
CA TRP A 36 -3.26 -4.94 12.10
C TRP A 36 -2.20 -5.18 13.19
N GLN A 37 -2.45 -4.73 14.41
CA GLN A 37 -1.54 -4.89 15.56
C GLN A 37 -1.97 -6.01 16.51
N GLN A 38 -3.28 -6.30 16.59
CA GLN A 38 -3.84 -7.28 17.54
C GLN A 38 -4.00 -8.66 16.89
N LEU A 39 -2.88 -9.28 16.58
CA LEU A 39 -2.85 -10.53 15.82
C LEU A 39 -2.82 -11.73 16.78
N GLY A 40 -3.89 -12.53 16.76
CA GLY A 40 -4.00 -13.76 17.54
C GLY A 40 -3.16 -14.92 16.97
N LYS A 41 -3.51 -16.16 17.33
CA LYS A 41 -2.90 -17.35 16.70
C LYS A 41 -3.18 -17.33 15.20
N ASN A 42 -2.11 -17.34 14.41
CA ASN A 42 -2.17 -17.27 12.96
C ASN A 42 -2.03 -18.67 12.34
N ARG A 43 -3.02 -19.09 11.55
CA ARG A 43 -3.10 -20.42 10.91
C ARG A 43 -2.87 -20.39 9.40
N ILE A 44 -2.60 -19.22 8.82
CA ILE A 44 -2.55 -19.05 7.37
C ILE A 44 -1.47 -19.91 6.72
N ARG A 45 -0.29 -20.06 7.36
CA ARG A 45 0.76 -20.94 6.85
C ARG A 45 0.33 -22.41 6.81
N ASP A 46 -0.40 -22.87 7.83
CA ASP A 46 -0.93 -24.23 7.89
C ASP A 46 -2.05 -24.43 6.84
N GLU A 47 -2.97 -23.47 6.73
CA GLU A 47 -4.06 -23.47 5.74
C GLU A 47 -3.54 -23.58 4.29
N LEU A 48 -2.41 -22.91 4.01
CA LEU A 48 -1.78 -22.86 2.69
C LEU A 48 -0.68 -23.90 2.51
N CYS A 49 -0.46 -24.78 3.49
CA CYS A 49 0.60 -25.78 3.50
C CYS A 49 1.99 -25.19 3.19
N VAL A 50 2.29 -23.99 3.70
CA VAL A 50 3.58 -23.30 3.49
C VAL A 50 4.63 -23.96 4.37
N PRO A 51 5.74 -24.48 3.80
CA PRO A 51 6.84 -25.04 4.59
C PRO A 51 7.44 -24.03 5.57
N GLY A 52 7.94 -24.52 6.71
CA GLY A 52 8.46 -23.66 7.78
C GLY A 52 9.71 -22.86 7.40
N ASP A 53 10.48 -23.34 6.42
CA ASP A 53 11.66 -22.70 5.85
C ASP A 53 11.36 -21.85 4.62
N ALA A 54 10.13 -21.88 4.10
CA ALA A 54 9.73 -21.09 2.94
C ALA A 54 9.40 -19.65 3.31
N PHE A 55 9.88 -18.73 2.47
CA PHE A 55 9.55 -17.32 2.55
C PHE A 55 8.14 -17.08 2.02
N LEU A 56 7.25 -16.49 2.83
CA LEU A 56 5.88 -16.20 2.42
C LEU A 56 5.71 -14.74 2.03
N VAL A 57 5.41 -14.49 0.77
CA VAL A 57 4.94 -13.19 0.29
C VAL A 57 3.42 -13.14 0.38
N ALA A 58 2.88 -12.03 0.88
CA ALA A 58 1.45 -11.75 0.77
C ALA A 58 1.20 -10.56 -0.16
N ALA A 59 0.05 -10.59 -0.83
CA ALA A 59 -0.49 -9.45 -1.55
C ALA A 59 -2.02 -9.44 -1.40
N ALA A 60 -2.63 -8.26 -1.35
CA ALA A 60 -4.07 -8.14 -1.25
C ALA A 60 -4.62 -6.96 -2.05
N GLY A 61 -5.83 -7.12 -2.61
CA GLY A 61 -6.56 -6.06 -3.28
C GLY A 61 -7.52 -6.56 -4.36
N ARG A 62 -8.15 -5.63 -5.09
CA ARG A 62 -8.97 -5.96 -6.26
C ARG A 62 -8.09 -6.59 -7.34
N LEU A 63 -8.48 -7.76 -7.86
CA LEU A 63 -7.75 -8.44 -8.94
C LEU A 63 -8.07 -7.77 -10.27
N ALA A 64 -7.36 -6.67 -10.54
CA ALA A 64 -7.48 -5.90 -11.76
C ALA A 64 -6.10 -5.62 -12.34
N SER A 65 -6.04 -5.35 -13.64
CA SER A 65 -4.79 -5.23 -14.39
C SER A 65 -3.85 -4.18 -13.78
N GLU A 66 -4.38 -3.05 -13.31
CA GLU A 66 -3.59 -1.99 -12.69
C GLU A 66 -2.96 -2.36 -11.34
N LYS A 67 -3.40 -3.46 -10.72
CA LYS A 67 -2.80 -3.96 -9.47
C LYS A 67 -1.55 -4.80 -9.69
N GLY A 68 -1.30 -5.27 -10.91
CA GLY A 68 -0.03 -5.89 -11.29
C GLY A 68 0.25 -7.25 -10.65
N PHE A 69 -0.79 -7.99 -10.26
CA PHE A 69 -0.58 -9.31 -9.64
C PHE A 69 0.06 -10.32 -10.60
N ASP A 70 -0.10 -10.15 -11.91
CA ASP A 70 0.58 -10.93 -12.93
C ASP A 70 2.10 -10.72 -12.90
N ILE A 71 2.55 -9.48 -12.64
CA ILE A 71 3.97 -9.13 -12.45
C ILE A 71 4.50 -9.85 -11.21
N LEU A 72 3.74 -9.87 -10.11
CA LEU A 72 4.11 -10.64 -8.91
C LEU A 72 4.20 -12.13 -9.19
N VAL A 73 3.24 -12.74 -9.89
CA VAL A 73 3.29 -14.17 -10.25
C VAL A 73 4.57 -14.49 -11.03
N ARG A 74 4.96 -13.63 -11.99
CA ARG A 74 6.22 -13.78 -12.73
C ARG A 74 7.45 -13.65 -11.82
N ALA A 75 7.45 -12.68 -10.90
CA ALA A 75 8.52 -12.47 -9.94
C ALA A 75 8.72 -13.69 -9.01
N ILE A 76 7.64 -14.36 -8.61
CA ILE A 76 7.70 -15.61 -7.84
C ILE A 76 8.35 -16.73 -8.66
N GLY A 77 8.05 -16.81 -9.96
CA GLY A 77 8.73 -17.74 -10.86
C GLY A 77 10.24 -17.51 -10.93
N LEU A 78 10.67 -16.25 -11.04
CA LEU A 78 12.08 -15.87 -11.05
C LEU A 78 12.78 -16.19 -9.72
N THR A 79 12.14 -15.86 -8.60
CA THR A 79 12.63 -16.15 -7.24
C THR A 79 12.79 -17.66 -7.00
N ARG A 80 11.86 -18.48 -7.53
CA ARG A 80 11.98 -19.94 -7.46
C ARG A 80 13.15 -20.46 -8.31
N GLN A 81 13.38 -19.86 -9.47
CA GLN A 81 14.50 -20.24 -10.36
C GLN A 81 15.88 -19.93 -9.76
N SER A 82 15.99 -18.89 -8.91
CA SER A 82 17.21 -18.59 -8.17
C SER A 82 17.45 -19.50 -6.95
N GLY A 83 16.53 -20.41 -6.67
CA GLY A 83 16.66 -21.43 -5.62
C GLY A 83 16.17 -20.98 -4.24
N VAL A 84 15.52 -19.82 -4.13
CA VAL A 84 14.89 -19.37 -2.88
C VAL A 84 13.55 -20.08 -2.70
N PRO A 85 13.32 -20.84 -1.61
CA PRO A 85 12.02 -21.42 -1.31
C PRO A 85 11.02 -20.30 -1.00
N VAL A 86 10.08 -20.05 -1.91
CA VAL A 86 9.12 -18.95 -1.81
C VAL A 86 7.70 -19.44 -2.07
N HIS A 87 6.76 -18.94 -1.28
CA HIS A 87 5.32 -19.06 -1.49
C HIS A 87 4.72 -17.67 -1.58
N CYS A 88 3.64 -17.52 -2.35
CA CYS A 88 2.93 -16.27 -2.52
C CYS A 88 1.44 -16.46 -2.31
N ALA A 89 0.84 -15.69 -1.42
CA ALA A 89 -0.59 -15.70 -1.15
C ALA A 89 -1.22 -14.39 -1.60
N ILE A 90 -2.18 -14.46 -2.54
CA ILE A 90 -2.87 -13.31 -3.11
C ILE A 90 -4.35 -13.35 -2.72
N ALA A 91 -4.76 -12.43 -1.84
CA ALA A 91 -6.15 -12.27 -1.42
C ALA A 91 -6.85 -11.19 -2.23
N GLY A 92 -8.00 -11.54 -2.83
CA GLY A 92 -8.76 -10.61 -3.63
C GLY A 92 -9.79 -11.30 -4.53
N SER A 93 -10.62 -10.46 -5.14
CA SER A 93 -11.52 -10.84 -6.22
C SER A 93 -11.49 -9.78 -7.31
N GLY A 94 -11.83 -10.17 -8.54
CA GLY A 94 -11.85 -9.27 -9.69
C GLY A 94 -11.64 -10.02 -11.01
N ASP A 95 -11.67 -9.24 -12.09
CA ASP A 95 -11.71 -9.74 -13.47
C ASP A 95 -10.43 -10.48 -13.89
N GLU A 96 -9.31 -10.27 -13.20
CA GLU A 96 -8.04 -10.93 -13.51
C GLU A 96 -7.88 -12.32 -12.87
N MET A 97 -8.85 -12.80 -12.07
CA MET A 97 -8.73 -14.07 -11.33
C MET A 97 -8.36 -15.25 -12.24
N GLU A 98 -9.10 -15.46 -13.34
CA GLU A 98 -8.84 -16.59 -14.24
C GLU A 98 -7.50 -16.46 -14.97
N LYS A 99 -7.14 -15.25 -15.41
CA LYS A 99 -5.83 -15.00 -16.04
C LYS A 99 -4.66 -15.30 -15.11
N LEU A 100 -4.79 -14.97 -13.81
CA LEU A 100 -3.76 -15.28 -12.81
C LEU A 100 -3.62 -16.79 -12.58
N LYS A 101 -4.74 -17.54 -12.57
CA LYS A 101 -4.72 -19.01 -12.49
C LYS A 101 -4.05 -19.63 -13.71
N GLU A 102 -4.40 -19.17 -14.91
CA GLU A 102 -3.80 -19.62 -16.16
C GLU A 102 -2.29 -19.34 -16.18
N LEU A 103 -1.87 -18.12 -15.81
CA LEU A 103 -0.46 -17.74 -15.74
C LEU A 103 0.31 -18.60 -14.73
N SER A 104 -0.26 -18.84 -13.54
CA SER A 104 0.37 -19.70 -12.53
C SER A 104 0.53 -21.13 -13.03
N THR A 105 -0.44 -21.64 -13.79
CA THR A 105 -0.37 -22.97 -14.42
C THR A 105 0.68 -23.02 -15.52
N GLN A 106 0.72 -22.02 -16.41
CA GLN A 106 1.70 -21.94 -17.50
C GLN A 106 3.14 -21.88 -17.00
N LEU A 107 3.37 -21.22 -15.86
CA LEU A 107 4.69 -21.11 -15.23
C LEU A 107 5.02 -22.28 -14.29
N GLY A 108 4.10 -23.23 -14.08
CA GLY A 108 4.31 -24.35 -13.16
C GLY A 108 4.45 -23.92 -11.69
N LEU A 109 3.65 -22.93 -11.27
CA LEU A 109 3.70 -22.29 -9.95
C LEU A 109 2.48 -22.59 -9.08
N THR A 110 1.61 -23.52 -9.48
CA THR A 110 0.36 -23.83 -8.77
C THR A 110 0.55 -24.39 -7.35
N ASP A 111 1.76 -24.88 -7.03
CA ASP A 111 2.16 -25.35 -5.71
C ASP A 111 2.64 -24.22 -4.78
N VAL A 112 3.04 -23.07 -5.34
CA VAL A 112 3.64 -21.96 -4.59
C VAL A 112 2.85 -20.65 -4.68
N VAL A 113 1.98 -20.48 -5.67
CA VAL A 113 1.08 -19.32 -5.82
C VAL A 113 -0.33 -19.69 -5.39
N HIS A 114 -0.76 -19.12 -4.28
CA HIS A 114 -2.04 -19.35 -3.64
C HIS A 114 -2.99 -18.18 -3.95
N LEU A 115 -3.89 -18.37 -4.91
CA LEU A 115 -4.98 -17.44 -5.21
C LEU A 115 -6.17 -17.74 -4.28
N ILE A 116 -6.23 -17.07 -3.13
CA ILE A 116 -7.10 -17.47 -2.00
C ILE A 116 -8.46 -16.78 -1.98
N GLY A 117 -8.80 -16.05 -3.05
CA GLY A 117 -10.06 -15.33 -3.16
C GLY A 117 -10.20 -14.18 -2.17
N PHE A 118 -11.41 -13.66 -2.04
CA PHE A 118 -11.73 -12.60 -1.10
C PHE A 118 -11.60 -13.09 0.36
N ARG A 119 -10.95 -12.29 1.21
CA ARG A 119 -10.76 -12.57 2.64
C ARG A 119 -11.15 -11.36 3.48
N ASN A 120 -11.84 -11.61 4.59
CA ASN A 120 -12.16 -10.59 5.61
C ASN A 120 -11.04 -10.45 6.67
N ASP A 121 -10.11 -11.39 6.70
CA ASP A 121 -9.03 -11.51 7.68
C ASP A 121 -7.65 -11.25 7.04
N VAL A 122 -7.58 -10.28 6.11
CA VAL A 122 -6.30 -9.80 5.53
C VAL A 122 -5.26 -9.44 6.59
N PRO A 123 -5.61 -8.88 7.77
CA PRO A 123 -4.63 -8.71 8.85
C PRO A 123 -3.93 -10.01 9.27
N ALA A 124 -4.66 -11.13 9.33
CA ALA A 124 -4.07 -12.44 9.61
C ALA A 124 -3.15 -12.90 8.47
N LEU A 125 -3.54 -12.66 7.21
CA LEU A 125 -2.67 -12.94 6.06
C LEU A 125 -1.34 -12.17 6.15
N PHE A 126 -1.39 -10.85 6.36
CA PHE A 126 -0.18 -10.03 6.44
C PHE A 126 0.69 -10.41 7.64
N ALA A 127 0.07 -10.74 8.77
CA ALA A 127 0.77 -11.25 9.94
C ALA A 127 1.51 -12.57 9.70
N ALA A 128 1.06 -13.40 8.75
CA ALA A 128 1.68 -14.68 8.43
C ALA A 128 2.88 -14.53 7.50
N ALA A 129 2.85 -13.47 6.69
CA ALA A 129 3.83 -13.21 5.64
C ALA A 129 5.18 -12.76 6.21
N ASP A 130 6.22 -12.96 5.43
CA ASP A 130 7.55 -12.38 5.66
C ASP A 130 7.66 -10.97 5.06
N ALA A 131 6.99 -10.74 3.92
CA ALA A 131 6.90 -9.44 3.27
C ALA A 131 5.55 -9.29 2.56
N VAL A 132 5.11 -8.04 2.36
CA VAL A 132 3.94 -7.71 1.55
C VAL A 132 4.37 -7.03 0.27
N VAL A 133 3.88 -7.50 -0.87
CA VAL A 133 4.17 -6.93 -2.19
C VAL A 133 2.97 -6.15 -2.71
N VAL A 134 3.24 -4.94 -3.21
CA VAL A 134 2.25 -4.03 -3.82
C VAL A 134 2.72 -3.70 -5.24
N PRO A 135 2.47 -4.61 -6.22
CA PRO A 135 3.08 -4.56 -7.55
C PRO A 135 2.32 -3.65 -8.52
N SER A 136 1.56 -2.69 -8.01
CA SER A 136 0.63 -1.88 -8.81
C SER A 136 1.33 -1.08 -9.90
N THR A 137 0.66 -0.93 -11.04
CA THR A 137 1.10 -0.06 -12.15
C THR A 137 0.35 1.26 -12.17
N ALA A 138 -0.73 1.39 -11.40
CA ALA A 138 -1.36 2.66 -11.07
C ALA A 138 -1.91 2.64 -9.64
N GLU A 139 -1.70 3.72 -8.89
CA GLU A 139 -2.18 3.88 -7.52
C GLU A 139 -2.37 5.36 -7.18
N SER A 140 -3.34 5.70 -6.34
CA SER A 140 -3.55 7.09 -5.91
C SER A 140 -2.82 7.40 -4.60
N PHE A 141 -2.85 6.45 -3.66
CA PHE A 141 -2.23 6.58 -2.34
C PHE A 141 -1.49 5.30 -1.92
N GLY A 142 -2.19 4.17 -1.91
CA GLY A 142 -1.68 2.90 -1.42
C GLY A 142 -1.98 2.68 0.06
N TYR A 143 -3.18 2.15 0.37
CA TYR A 143 -3.52 1.69 1.72
C TYR A 143 -2.73 0.44 2.12
N VAL A 144 -2.56 -0.50 1.19
CA VAL A 144 -1.89 -1.79 1.43
C VAL A 144 -0.47 -1.63 2.01
N PRO A 145 0.38 -0.70 1.53
CA PRO A 145 1.64 -0.39 2.22
C PRO A 145 1.48 0.02 3.70
N VAL A 146 0.47 0.84 4.02
CA VAL A 146 0.21 1.27 5.42
C VAL A 146 -0.23 0.08 6.27
N GLU A 147 -1.13 -0.75 5.75
CA GLU A 147 -1.64 -1.96 6.40
C GLU A 147 -0.51 -2.99 6.67
N ALA A 148 0.37 -3.18 5.69
CA ALA A 148 1.55 -4.05 5.82
C ALA A 148 2.52 -3.54 6.88
N MET A 149 2.82 -2.24 6.88
CA MET A 149 3.66 -1.61 7.89
C MET A 149 3.03 -1.70 9.29
N ALA A 150 1.72 -1.49 9.41
CA ALA A 150 0.99 -1.64 10.66
C ALA A 150 1.04 -3.08 11.21
N SER A 151 1.12 -4.06 10.29
CA SER A 151 1.32 -5.50 10.60
C SER A 151 2.76 -5.87 10.95
N GLY A 152 3.67 -4.89 10.98
CA GLY A 152 5.08 -5.10 11.24
C GLY A 152 5.80 -5.88 10.14
N ARG A 153 5.42 -5.68 8.87
CA ARG A 153 6.00 -6.38 7.71
C ARG A 153 6.77 -5.45 6.82
N ALA A 154 7.87 -5.96 6.26
CA ALA A 154 8.60 -5.28 5.20
C ALA A 154 7.70 -5.16 3.96
N VAL A 155 7.77 -4.01 3.28
CA VAL A 155 6.94 -3.72 2.10
C VAL A 155 7.81 -3.63 0.85
N ILE A 156 7.41 -4.34 -0.21
CA ILE A 156 7.98 -4.19 -1.55
C ILE A 156 6.89 -3.52 -2.39
N GLY A 157 7.08 -2.27 -2.77
CA GLY A 157 6.06 -1.51 -3.52
C GLY A 157 6.57 -0.97 -4.85
N SER A 158 5.71 -0.89 -5.85
CA SER A 158 6.03 -0.18 -7.09
C SER A 158 6.17 1.33 -6.86
N ARG A 159 7.10 1.97 -7.57
CA ARG A 159 7.31 3.42 -7.57
C ARG A 159 6.28 4.12 -8.46
N VAL A 160 5.00 4.00 -8.10
CA VAL A 160 3.90 4.65 -8.80
C VAL A 160 2.97 5.36 -7.84
N GLY A 161 2.38 6.46 -8.30
CA GLY A 161 1.33 7.13 -7.56
C GLY A 161 1.80 7.68 -6.22
N GLY A 162 0.98 7.48 -5.19
CA GLY A 162 1.29 7.85 -3.80
C GLY A 162 2.17 6.85 -3.05
N ILE A 163 2.47 5.66 -3.59
CA ILE A 163 3.25 4.62 -2.89
C ILE A 163 4.62 5.13 -2.40
N PRO A 164 5.40 5.90 -3.20
CA PRO A 164 6.68 6.46 -2.74
C PRO A 164 6.56 7.48 -1.61
N GLU A 165 5.37 8.04 -1.37
CA GLU A 165 5.13 8.94 -0.24
C GLU A 165 4.89 8.19 1.07
N VAL A 166 4.62 6.88 0.98
CA VAL A 166 4.31 5.99 2.10
C VAL A 166 5.54 5.16 2.47
N ILE A 167 6.16 4.48 1.49
CA ILE A 167 7.30 3.58 1.71
C ILE A 167 8.61 4.36 1.76
N THR A 168 9.32 4.26 2.88
CA THR A 168 10.68 4.77 3.09
C THR A 168 11.68 3.62 3.19
N PRO A 169 13.00 3.87 3.00
CA PRO A 169 14.01 2.80 2.99
C PRO A 169 14.09 1.96 4.28
N ASP A 170 13.65 2.52 5.40
CA ASP A 170 13.63 1.86 6.71
C ASP A 170 12.45 0.91 6.91
N VAL A 171 11.43 0.92 6.04
CA VAL A 171 10.23 0.06 6.13
C VAL A 171 10.04 -0.84 4.91
N GLY A 172 10.81 -0.62 3.84
CA GLY A 172 10.63 -1.35 2.61
C GLY A 172 11.50 -0.88 1.45
N CYS A 173 11.20 -1.35 0.26
CA CYS A 173 11.86 -0.98 -0.98
C CYS A 173 10.86 -0.57 -2.07
N LEU A 174 11.34 0.26 -2.99
CA LEU A 174 10.57 0.78 -4.12
C LEU A 174 11.15 0.27 -5.43
N ILE A 175 10.34 -0.47 -6.17
CA ILE A 175 10.70 -1.13 -7.44
C ILE A 175 10.07 -0.40 -8.61
N GLN A 176 10.63 -0.48 -9.83
CA GLN A 176 9.98 0.14 -10.98
C GLN A 176 8.64 -0.56 -11.30
N PRO A 177 7.59 0.17 -11.70
CA PRO A 177 6.33 -0.46 -12.10
C PRO A 177 6.54 -1.40 -13.30
N GLY A 178 6.00 -2.63 -13.23
CA GLY A 178 6.18 -3.63 -14.30
C GLY A 178 7.43 -4.49 -14.19
N ASP A 179 8.32 -4.21 -13.23
CA ASP A 179 9.63 -4.86 -13.09
C ASP A 179 9.55 -6.12 -12.20
N ALA A 180 9.27 -7.26 -12.84
CA ALA A 180 9.18 -8.55 -12.14
C ALA A 180 10.54 -9.00 -11.58
N GLU A 181 11.62 -8.72 -12.31
CA GLU A 181 13.01 -8.99 -11.91
C GLU A 181 13.38 -8.20 -10.66
N GLY A 182 13.02 -6.92 -10.59
CA GLY A 182 13.24 -6.08 -9.41
C GLY A 182 12.45 -6.55 -8.19
N ILE A 183 11.21 -7.03 -8.38
CA ILE A 183 10.41 -7.63 -7.29
C ILE A 183 11.08 -8.93 -6.82
N ALA A 184 11.51 -9.79 -7.74
CA ALA A 184 12.19 -11.04 -7.41
C ALA A 184 13.48 -10.78 -6.61
N ALA A 185 14.34 -9.88 -7.08
CA ALA A 185 15.57 -9.51 -6.39
C ALA A 185 15.31 -8.95 -4.98
N ALA A 186 14.23 -8.18 -4.80
CA ALA A 186 13.83 -7.70 -3.48
C ALA A 186 13.33 -8.82 -2.56
N ILE A 187 12.58 -9.79 -3.07
CA ILE A 187 12.15 -10.96 -2.31
C ILE A 187 13.37 -11.79 -1.89
N GLU A 188 14.28 -12.08 -2.81
CA GLU A 188 15.53 -12.81 -2.55
C GLU A 188 16.38 -12.13 -1.47
N ASP A 189 16.59 -10.83 -1.58
CA ASP A 189 17.36 -10.05 -0.61
C ASP A 189 16.74 -10.12 0.80
N LEU A 190 15.41 -9.99 0.93
CA LEU A 190 14.74 -10.10 2.23
C LEU A 190 14.71 -11.53 2.78
N ALA A 191 14.66 -12.54 1.90
CA ALA A 191 14.73 -13.94 2.29
C ALA A 191 16.12 -14.32 2.81
N LEU A 192 17.18 -13.82 2.18
CA LEU A 192 18.58 -14.09 2.55
C LEU A 192 19.08 -13.21 3.70
N HIS A 193 18.46 -12.06 3.96
CA HIS A 193 18.85 -11.12 5.02
C HIS A 193 17.72 -10.91 6.05
N PRO A 194 17.45 -11.90 6.93
CA PRO A 194 16.36 -11.83 7.89
C PRO A 194 16.48 -10.64 8.86
N ASP A 195 17.69 -10.19 9.20
CA ASP A 195 17.90 -9.02 10.05
C ASP A 195 17.39 -7.73 9.40
N LYS A 196 17.63 -7.57 8.09
CA LYS A 196 17.13 -6.44 7.31
C LYS A 196 15.60 -6.45 7.26
N LYS A 197 15.01 -7.59 6.92
CA LYS A 197 13.55 -7.81 6.94
C LYS A 197 12.96 -7.47 8.31
N ASN A 198 13.55 -7.99 9.38
CA ASN A 198 13.05 -7.78 10.75
C ASN A 198 13.22 -6.32 11.20
N ALA A 199 14.28 -5.64 10.79
CA ALA A 199 14.46 -4.21 11.05
C ALA A 199 13.40 -3.36 10.35
N MET A 200 13.06 -3.69 9.10
CA MET A 200 11.97 -3.05 8.37
C MET A 200 10.62 -3.26 9.05
N GLY A 201 10.33 -4.51 9.44
CA GLY A 201 9.11 -4.85 10.16
C GLY A 201 8.96 -4.10 11.49
N ARG A 202 10.05 -3.93 12.25
CA ARG A 202 10.03 -3.16 13.51
C ARG A 202 9.79 -1.66 13.30
N SER A 203 10.25 -1.09 12.19
CA SER A 203 10.08 0.34 11.89
C SER A 203 8.69 0.65 11.33
N GLY A 204 8.04 -0.35 10.71
CA GLY A 204 6.72 -0.24 10.09
C GLY A 204 5.64 0.43 10.93
N PRO A 205 5.34 -0.03 12.17
CA PRO A 205 4.24 0.54 12.96
C PRO A 205 4.40 2.03 13.27
N GLY A 206 5.64 2.49 13.52
CA GLY A 206 5.93 3.91 13.75
C GLY A 206 5.68 4.76 12.52
N ARG A 207 5.99 4.24 11.34
CA ARG A 207 5.67 4.88 10.06
C ARG A 207 4.16 4.86 9.77
N ALA A 208 3.50 3.72 9.98
CA ALA A 208 2.06 3.57 9.76
C ALA A 208 1.22 4.52 10.63
N ALA A 209 1.65 4.78 11.87
CA ALA A 209 0.97 5.71 12.77
C ALA A 209 0.84 7.15 12.23
N GLN A 210 1.70 7.55 11.29
CA GLN A 210 1.62 8.85 10.60
C GLN A 210 0.43 8.93 9.64
N PHE A 211 -0.19 7.80 9.31
CA PHE A 211 -1.37 7.66 8.45
C PHE A 211 -2.57 7.17 9.27
N SER A 212 -2.72 7.66 10.50
CA SER A 212 -3.84 7.30 11.36
C SER A 212 -5.13 8.02 10.94
N LEU A 213 -6.27 7.38 11.21
CA LEU A 213 -7.59 7.98 11.00
C LEU A 213 -7.73 9.32 11.74
N GLY A 214 -7.22 9.41 12.98
CA GLY A 214 -7.25 10.64 13.77
C GLY A 214 -6.46 11.79 13.13
N ALA A 215 -5.28 11.49 12.57
CA ALA A 215 -4.47 12.48 11.84
C ALA A 215 -5.18 12.96 10.58
N MET A 216 -5.79 12.05 9.81
CA MET A 216 -6.59 12.40 8.63
C MET A 216 -7.75 13.33 9.00
N VAL A 217 -8.56 12.98 10.01
CA VAL A 217 -9.69 13.80 10.47
C VAL A 217 -9.24 15.19 10.89
N SER A 218 -8.19 15.28 11.71
CA SER A 218 -7.64 16.57 12.18
C SER A 218 -7.18 17.46 11.01
N ASN A 219 -6.57 16.86 9.99
CA ASN A 219 -6.12 17.57 8.79
C ASN A 219 -7.30 18.05 7.93
N VAL A 220 -8.37 17.26 7.80
CA VAL A 220 -9.60 17.68 7.12
C VAL A 220 -10.26 18.86 7.87
N GLU A 221 -10.37 18.78 9.19
CA GLU A 221 -10.92 19.86 10.03
C GLU A 221 -10.11 21.15 9.88
N ALA A 222 -8.78 21.06 9.80
CA ALA A 222 -7.91 22.21 9.56
C ALA A 222 -8.25 22.91 8.23
N VAL A 223 -8.48 22.16 7.15
CA VAL A 223 -8.88 22.71 5.84
C VAL A 223 -10.22 23.45 5.93
N PHE A 224 -11.21 22.88 6.61
CA PHE A 224 -12.50 23.54 6.82
C PHE A 224 -12.38 24.82 7.66
N ASN A 225 -11.61 24.76 8.74
CA ASN A 225 -11.38 25.90 9.63
C ASN A 225 -10.67 27.05 8.90
N GLU A 226 -9.71 26.76 8.02
CA GLU A 226 -9.07 27.75 7.16
C GLU A 226 -10.09 28.47 6.26
N LEU A 227 -10.98 27.71 5.60
CA LEU A 227 -12.01 28.27 4.72
C LEU A 227 -13.00 29.15 5.48
N LEU A 228 -13.48 28.71 6.63
CA LEU A 228 -14.43 29.46 7.46
C LEU A 228 -13.76 30.71 8.08
N GLY A 229 -12.50 30.60 8.49
CA GLY A 229 -11.70 31.71 9.01
C GLY A 229 -11.37 32.77 7.96
N ALA A 230 -11.04 32.35 6.73
CA ALA A 230 -10.84 33.23 5.59
C ALA A 230 -12.16 33.96 5.21
N SER A 231 -13.30 33.25 5.23
CA SER A 231 -14.61 33.85 4.94
C SER A 231 -15.01 34.94 5.96
N ARG A 232 -14.71 34.76 7.25
CA ARG A 232 -14.93 35.77 8.30
C ARG A 232 -14.05 37.02 8.13
N LYS A 233 -12.78 36.87 7.76
CA LYS A 233 -11.86 38.00 7.50
C LYS A 233 -12.27 38.81 6.27
N SER A 234 -12.75 38.17 5.20
CA SER A 234 -13.24 38.86 4.00
C SER A 234 -14.56 39.59 4.26
N ARG A 235 -15.46 39.03 5.07
CA ARG A 235 -16.72 39.70 5.46
C ARG A 235 -16.49 40.94 6.34
N ASN A 236 -15.60 40.87 7.33
CA ASN A 236 -15.27 42.04 8.16
C ASN A 236 -14.58 43.16 7.39
N ARG A 237 -13.85 42.84 6.30
CA ARG A 237 -13.16 43.84 5.47
C ARG A 237 -14.11 44.59 4.52
N LEU A 238 -15.21 43.94 4.09
CA LEU A 238 -16.28 44.59 3.31
C LEU A 238 -17.13 45.53 4.17
N VAL A 239 -17.44 45.14 5.41
CA VAL A 239 -18.23 45.97 6.35
C VAL A 239 -17.47 47.22 6.80
N GLN A 240 -16.14 47.20 6.84
CA GLN A 240 -15.32 48.36 7.21
C GLN A 240 -15.10 49.38 6.06
N ASN A 241 -15.44 49.04 4.82
CA ASN A 241 -15.34 49.94 3.67
C ASN A 241 -16.66 50.65 3.33
N GLU A 242 -17.75 50.37 4.05
CA GLU A 242 -19.05 51.07 3.96
C GLU A 242 -19.29 51.95 5.20
N GLY A 243 -18.33 52.82 5.53
CA GLY A 243 -18.53 53.90 6.51
C GLY A 243 -19.26 55.10 5.88
N PRO A 244 -20.06 55.86 6.65
CA PRO A 244 -21.11 56.74 6.12
C PRO A 244 -20.51 57.95 5.40
N GLY A 245 -20.85 58.10 4.11
CA GLY A 245 -20.73 59.35 3.37
C GLY A 245 -21.95 60.24 3.59
#